data_AF-A0A399EW45-F1
#
_entry.id   AF-A0A399EW45-F1
#
_cell.length_a   1.000
_cell.length_b   1.000
_cell.length_c   1.000
_cell.angle_alpha   90.00
_cell.angle_beta   90.00
_cell.angle_gamma   90.00
#
_symmetry.space_group_name_H-M   'P 1'
#
loop_
_entity.id
_entity.type
_entity.pdbx_description
1 polymer ?
#
loop_
_entity_poly.entity_id
_entity_poly.type
_entity_poly.pdbx_seq_one_letter_code
_entity_poly.pdbx_strand_id
1 'polypeptide(L)' 'MELLQNVLIFLYILVAGFLVYLVLSQEPRQGAGDMFGGATDLFSTRGVTGGLYRITIILGAIFVLLAFSFRYFQR' A
#
# COMPACT_ATOMS: atom_id res chain seq x y z
N MET A 1 9.41 27.65 -5.67
CA MET A 1 9.24 26.27 -5.14
C MET A 1 7.93 25.61 -5.57
N GLU A 2 7.03 26.32 -6.27
CA GLU A 2 5.72 25.78 -6.66
C GLU A 2 5.78 24.55 -7.57
N LEU A 3 6.69 24.52 -8.55
CA LEU A 3 6.84 23.36 -9.44
C LEU A 3 7.17 22.08 -8.66
N LEU A 4 8.14 22.15 -7.73
CA LEU A 4 8.55 21.01 -6.91
C LEU A 4 7.39 20.54 -6.02
N GLN A 5 6.68 21.47 -5.37
CA GLN A 5 5.53 21.15 -4.55
C GLN A 5 4.42 20.47 -5.36
N ASN A 6 4.11 20.99 -6.55
CA ASN A 6 3.11 20.40 -7.45
C ASN A 6 3.51 18.99 -7.90
N VAL A 7 4.79 18.76 -8.20
CA VAL A 7 5.31 17.43 -8.54
C VAL A 7 5.16 16.46 -7.37
N LEU A 8 5.50 16.88 -6.15
CA LEU A 8 5.37 16.04 -4.96
C LEU A 8 3.90 15.71 -4.65
N ILE A 9 3.00 16.68 -4.79
CA ILE A 9 1.55 16.47 -4.63
C ILE A 9 1.05 15.47 -5.69
N PHE A 10 1.45 15.64 -6.95
CA PHE A 10 1.07 14.73 -8.02
C PHE A 10 1.54 13.29 -7.75
N LEU A 11 2.81 13.13 -7.37
CA LEU A 11 3.36 11.81 -7.00
C LEU A 11 2.62 11.19 -5.81
N TYR A 12 2.29 11.99 -4.80
CA TYR A 12 1.55 11.53 -3.64
C TYR A 12 0.16 11.00 -4.02
N ILE A 13 -0.58 11.73 -4.87
CA ILE A 13 -1.89 11.30 -5.36
C ILE A 13 -1.77 10.00 -6.17
N LEU A 14 -0.76 9.90 -7.05
CA LEU A 14 -0.52 8.70 -7.86
C LEU A 14 -0.26 7.48 -6.97
N VAL A 15 0.67 7.60 -6.02
CA VAL A 15 1.01 6.52 -5.07
C VAL A 15 -0.21 6.12 -4.24
N ALA A 16 -0.99 7.09 -3.76
CA ALA A 16 -2.20 6.84 -2.99
C ALA A 16 -3.24 6.06 -3.79
N GLY A 17 -3.56 6.52 -5.01
CA GLY A 17 -4.52 5.85 -5.88
C GLY A 17 -4.08 4.43 -6.25
N PHE A 18 -2.80 4.25 -6.55
CA PHE A 18 -2.25 2.94 -6.89
C PHE A 18 -2.24 1.99 -5.69
N LEU A 19 -1.93 2.49 -4.48
CA LEU A 19 -2.05 1.71 -3.24
C LEU A 19 -3.48 1.23 -3.02
N VAL A 20 -4.47 2.10 -3.17
CA VAL A 20 -5.89 1.74 -3.03
C VAL A 20 -6.26 0.63 -4.03
N TYR A 21 -5.86 0.80 -5.30
CA TYR A 21 -6.07 -0.22 -6.32
C TYR A 21 -5.44 -1.58 -5.94
N LEU A 22 -4.17 -1.58 -5.52
CA LEU A 22 -3.47 -2.81 -5.14
C LEU A 22 -4.09 -3.49 -3.92
N VAL A 23 -4.52 -2.73 -2.92
CA VAL A 23 -5.16 -3.27 -1.72
C VAL A 23 -6.50 -3.90 -2.06
N LEU A 24 -7.33 -3.23 -2.86
CA LEU A 24 -8.62 -3.76 -3.30
C LEU A 24 -8.45 -5.00 -4.20
N SER A 25 -7.41 -5.04 -5.02
CA SER A 25 -7.08 -6.21 -5.84
C SER A 25 -6.60 -7.43 -5.03
N GLN A 26 -6.23 -7.26 -3.76
CA GLN A 26 -5.75 -8.32 -2.87
C GLN A 26 -6.90 -8.89 -2.02
N GLU A 27 -7.91 -9.45 -2.67
CA GLU A 27 -9.03 -10.09 -1.98
C GLU A 27 -8.54 -11.22 -1.05
N PRO A 28 -8.94 -11.23 0.24
CA PRO A 28 -8.68 -12.37 1.12
C PRO A 28 -9.31 -13.62 0.52
N ARG A 29 -8.60 -14.75 0.56
CA ARG A 29 -9.24 -16.05 0.29
C ARG A 29 -10.29 -16.25 1.38
N GLN A 30 -11.57 -16.22 1.03
CA GLN A 30 -12.67 -16.34 1.99
C GLN A 30 -13.18 -17.78 2.07
N GLY A 31 -12.99 -18.41 3.22
CA GLY A 31 -13.77 -19.54 3.74
C GLY A 31 -14.54 -19.11 4.99
N ALA A 32 -15.69 -19.75 5.25
CA ALA A 32 -16.62 -19.40 6.33
C ALA A 32 -16.03 -19.43 7.77
N GLY A 33 -14.78 -19.92 7.95
CA GLY A 33 -14.05 -19.92 9.22
C GLY A 33 -12.95 -18.85 9.34
N ASP A 34 -12.65 -18.08 8.29
CA ASP A 34 -11.43 -17.25 8.23
C ASP A 34 -11.49 -15.98 9.07
N MET A 35 -12.69 -15.52 9.44
CA MET A 35 -12.88 -14.41 10.38
C MET A 35 -12.58 -14.78 11.84
N PHE A 36 -12.45 -16.08 12.15
CA PHE A 36 -12.20 -16.61 13.50
C PHE A 36 -10.80 -17.22 13.67
N GLY A 37 -9.87 -16.97 12.73
CA GLY A 37 -8.56 -17.63 12.73
C GLY A 37 -8.65 -19.06 12.19
N GLY A 38 -9.34 -19.20 11.04
CA GLY A 38 -9.53 -20.45 10.31
C GLY A 38 -8.25 -21.27 10.24
N ALA A 39 -8.40 -22.60 10.39
CA ALA A 39 -7.33 -23.59 10.53
C ALA A 39 -6.06 -23.16 9.80
N THR A 40 -5.12 -22.58 10.56
CA THR A 40 -3.91 -21.99 10.03
C THR A 40 -3.09 -23.12 9.42
N ASP A 41 -3.16 -23.28 8.11
CA ASP A 41 -2.15 -24.03 7.40
C ASP A 41 -0.86 -23.22 7.55
N LEU A 42 -0.09 -23.53 8.60
CA LEU A 42 1.05 -22.76 9.09
C LEU A 42 2.14 -22.56 8.01
N PHE A 43 2.04 -23.34 6.93
CA PHE A 43 2.94 -23.34 5.79
C PHE A 43 2.28 -22.84 4.49
N SER A 44 1.13 -22.16 4.58
CA SER A 44 0.45 -21.59 3.41
C SER A 44 1.35 -20.57 2.70
N THR A 45 1.93 -21.00 1.58
CA THR A 45 2.79 -20.16 0.77
C THR A 45 1.92 -19.19 -0.01
N ARG A 46 1.97 -17.90 0.38
CA ARG A 46 1.33 -16.79 -0.35
C ARG A 46 1.99 -16.64 -1.71
N GLY A 47 1.47 -17.33 -2.74
CA GLY A 47 2.01 -17.34 -4.10
C GLY A 47 2.05 -15.95 -4.75
N VAL A 48 1.24 -15.70 -5.79
CA VAL A 48 1.25 -14.41 -6.51
C VAL A 48 0.92 -13.22 -5.60
N THR A 49 0.05 -13.43 -4.59
CA THR A 49 -0.25 -12.42 -3.55
C THR A 49 0.96 -12.03 -2.71
N GLY A 50 1.97 -12.90 -2.57
CA GLY A 50 3.22 -12.57 -1.87
C GLY A 50 4.03 -11.48 -2.58
N GLY A 51 3.99 -11.44 -3.91
CA GLY A 51 4.64 -10.39 -4.71
C GLY A 51 3.93 -9.05 -4.58
N LEU A 52 2.60 -9.03 -4.77
CA LEU A 52 1.79 -7.82 -4.59
C LEU A 52 1.89 -7.28 -3.16
N TYR A 53 1.94 -8.16 -2.17
CA TYR A 53 2.15 -7.80 -0.76
C TYR A 53 3.46 -7.03 -0.56
N ARG A 54 4.58 -7.51 -1.12
CA ARG A 54 5.89 -6.82 -1.02
C ARG A 54 5.86 -5.44 -1.70
N ILE A 55 5.24 -5.35 -2.87
CA ILE A 55 5.08 -4.07 -3.60
C ILE A 55 4.25 -3.09 -2.77
N THR A 56 3.17 -3.56 -2.16
CA THR A 56 2.28 -2.75 -1.31
C THR A 56 3.03 -2.21 -0.08
N ILE A 57 3.89 -3.02 0.55
CA ILE A 57 4.75 -2.56 1.66
C ILE A 57 5.67 -1.41 1.20
N ILE A 58 6.36 -1.60 0.07
CA ILE A 58 7.31 -0.61 -0.45
C ILE A 58 6.57 0.70 -0.78
N LEU A 59 5.42 0.61 -1.45
CA LEU A 59 4.60 1.78 -1.76
C LEU A 59 4.05 2.44 -0.49
N GLY A 60 3.68 1.68 0.53
CA GLY A 60 3.25 2.21 1.82
C GLY A 60 4.36 3.03 2.51
N ALA A 61 5.60 2.53 2.49
CA ALA A 61 6.74 3.29 3.00
C ALA A 61 6.98 4.57 2.20
N ILE A 62 6.92 4.50 0.86
CA ILE A 62 7.04 5.69 -0.02
C ILE A 62 5.94 6.71 0.26
N PHE A 63 4.69 6.27 0.44
CA PHE A 63 3.56 7.12 0.77
C PHE A 63 3.79 7.90 2.07
N VAL A 64 4.28 7.23 3.11
CA VAL A 64 4.61 7.86 4.39
C VAL A 64 5.76 8.87 4.21
N LEU A 65 6.82 8.50 3.50
CA LEU A 65 7.95 9.41 3.24
C LEU A 65 7.51 10.67 2.48
N LEU A 66 6.65 10.52 1.47
CA LEU A 66 6.07 11.66 0.74
C LEU A 66 5.21 12.53 1.66
N ALA A 67 4.40 11.94 2.53
CA ALA A 67 3.58 12.69 3.50
C ALA A 67 4.46 13.52 4.45
N PHE A 68 5.55 12.93 4.95
CA PHE A 68 6.52 13.66 5.78
C PHE A 68 7.25 14.76 5.01
N SER A 69 7.52 14.56 3.72
CA SER A 69 8.21 15.57 2.90
C SER A 69 7.46 16.90 2.84
N PHE A 70 6.12 16.88 2.93
CA PHE A 70 5.30 18.10 2.95
C PHE A 70 5.52 18.98 4.17
N ARG A 71 6.03 18.43 5.29
CA ARG A 71 6.36 19.25 6.47
C ARG A 71 7.44 20.29 6.19
N TYR A 72 8.33 20.04 5.24
CA TYR A 72 9.41 20.97 4.90
C TYR A 72 8.94 22.14 4.03
N PHE A 73 7.75 22.06 3.44
CA PHE A 73 7.12 23.17 2.74
C PHE A 73 6.34 24.02 3.76
N GLN A 74 7.07 24.90 4.46
CA GLN A 74 6.44 25.95 5.27
C GLN A 74 5.78 26.98 4.35
N ARG A 75 4.63 27.52 4.79
CA ARG A 75 3.87 28.55 4.07
C ARG A 75 4.72 29.78 3.80
#